data_AF-A0A8S3F9G9-F1
#
_entry.id   AF-A0A8S3F9G9-F1
#
_cell.length_a   1.000
_cell.length_b   1.000
_cell.length_c   1.000
_cell.angle_alpha   90.00
_cell.angle_beta   90.00
_cell.angle_gamma   90.00
#
_symmetry.space_group_name_H-M   'P 1'
#
loop_
_entity.id
_entity.type
_entity.pdbx_description
1 polymer ?
#
loop_
_entity_poly.entity_id
_entity_poly.type
_entity_poly.pdbx_seq_one_letter_code
_entity_poly.pdbx_strand_id
1 'polypeptide(L)'
;MKSVEANPSNRIDVACNATTTELNKLCAVEDAMVLYTVKHSHSHIPHACTINIFKKCFPDSSTAKNITCDKTKAREIACNVLAPSLTRNIKMVPIVVQFFSKTGVKHGILEFIEQMHESADDLFANIEYVLEANELKLNQLVSLGSDNNNVNVGNHHSVFALFEKLLPGLIK
;
A
#
# COMPACT_ATOMS: atom_id res chain seq x y z
N MET A 1 -32.97 -15.40 17.22
CA MET A 1 -31.59 -14.95 17.49
C MET A 1 -31.36 -13.70 16.66
N LYS A 2 -30.95 -12.60 17.29
CA LYS A 2 -30.82 -11.28 16.65
C LYS A 2 -29.75 -11.32 15.55
N SER A 3 -30.07 -10.72 14.40
CA SER A 3 -29.10 -10.43 13.34
C SER A 3 -28.00 -9.55 13.90
N VAL A 4 -26.76 -10.03 13.86
CA VAL A 4 -25.57 -9.24 14.19
C VAL A 4 -25.28 -8.36 12.98
N GLU A 5 -25.41 -7.04 13.15
CA GLU A 5 -25.01 -6.06 12.14
C GLU A 5 -23.50 -6.16 11.89
N ALA A 6 -23.14 -6.25 10.61
CA ALA A 6 -21.75 -6.38 10.18
C ALA A 6 -20.94 -5.12 10.51
N ASN A 7 -19.75 -5.32 11.05
CA ASN A 7 -18.78 -4.26 11.29
C ASN A 7 -18.06 -3.93 9.96
N PRO A 8 -18.24 -2.72 9.38
CA PRO A 8 -17.72 -2.37 8.05
C PRO A 8 -16.19 -2.29 7.98
N SER A 9 -15.48 -2.49 9.10
CA SER A 9 -14.02 -2.50 9.21
C SER A 9 -13.38 -3.77 8.64
N ASN A 10 -14.15 -4.84 8.43
CA ASN A 10 -13.62 -6.15 8.04
C ASN A 10 -13.97 -6.46 6.58
N ARG A 11 -13.07 -6.11 5.65
CA ARG A 11 -13.25 -6.34 4.20
C ARG A 11 -13.45 -7.82 3.80
N ILE A 12 -13.25 -8.75 4.73
CA ILE A 12 -13.56 -10.18 4.58
C ILE A 12 -15.08 -10.39 4.47
N ASP A 13 -15.87 -9.64 5.22
CA ASP A 13 -17.33 -9.80 5.25
C ASP A 13 -18.00 -9.31 3.94
N VAL A 14 -17.34 -8.41 3.19
CA VAL A 14 -17.85 -7.89 1.91
C VAL A 14 -17.70 -8.91 0.78
N ALA A 15 -16.67 -9.75 0.81
CA ALA A 15 -16.47 -10.81 -0.20
C ALA A 15 -17.43 -12.00 0.01
N CYS A 16 -17.79 -12.32 1.26
CA CYS A 16 -18.63 -13.47 1.58
C CYS A 16 -20.15 -13.22 1.45
N ASN A 17 -20.59 -11.96 1.38
CA ASN A 17 -22.01 -11.60 1.47
C ASN A 17 -22.76 -11.45 0.13
N ALA A 18 -22.13 -11.80 -1.01
CA ALA A 18 -22.80 -11.80 -2.32
C ALA A 18 -23.08 -13.24 -2.83
N THR A 19 -24.36 -13.63 -2.75
CA THR A 19 -25.11 -14.61 -3.57
C THR A 19 -24.77 -16.13 -3.55
N THR A 20 -25.57 -16.87 -2.75
CA THR A 20 -26.48 -18.02 -3.05
C THR A 20 -26.14 -19.18 -4.02
N THR A 21 -24.88 -19.50 -4.34
CA THR A 21 -24.53 -20.78 -5.01
C THR A 21 -23.31 -21.43 -4.36
N GLU A 22 -23.25 -22.78 -4.29
CA GLU A 22 -22.11 -23.51 -3.69
C GLU A 22 -20.75 -23.17 -4.35
N LEU A 23 -20.74 -22.88 -5.67
CA LEU A 23 -19.57 -22.39 -6.39
C LEU A 23 -19.07 -21.03 -5.88
N ASN A 24 -19.98 -20.11 -5.59
CA ASN A 24 -19.62 -18.77 -5.10
C ASN A 24 -19.02 -18.84 -3.68
N LYS A 25 -19.53 -19.74 -2.83
CA LYS A 25 -18.98 -19.99 -1.51
C LYS A 25 -17.53 -20.53 -1.58
N LEU A 26 -17.27 -21.43 -2.52
CA LEU A 26 -15.93 -21.98 -2.71
C LEU A 26 -14.94 -20.91 -3.15
N CYS A 27 -15.30 -20.10 -4.17
CA CYS A 27 -14.47 -18.98 -4.61
C CYS A 27 -14.21 -18.00 -3.47
N ALA A 28 -15.23 -17.62 -2.70
CA ALA A 28 -15.09 -16.68 -1.59
C ALA A 28 -14.12 -17.19 -0.50
N VAL A 29 -14.15 -18.50 -0.19
CA VAL A 29 -13.21 -19.10 0.78
C VAL A 29 -11.78 -19.10 0.25
N GLU A 30 -11.59 -19.43 -1.03
CA GLU A 30 -10.27 -19.41 -1.67
C GLU A 30 -9.70 -17.99 -1.72
N ASP A 31 -10.51 -17.01 -2.13
CA ASP A 31 -10.13 -15.59 -2.14
C ASP A 31 -9.78 -15.09 -0.73
N ALA A 32 -10.55 -15.47 0.29
CA ALA A 32 -10.29 -15.10 1.67
C ALA A 32 -8.96 -15.69 2.20
N MET A 33 -8.64 -16.95 1.89
CA MET A 33 -7.34 -17.54 2.25
C MET A 33 -6.17 -16.79 1.59
N VAL A 34 -6.32 -16.44 0.31
CA VAL A 34 -5.27 -15.73 -0.42
C VAL A 34 -5.11 -14.31 0.11
N LEU A 35 -6.21 -13.60 0.35
CA LEU A 35 -6.19 -12.27 0.94
C LEU A 35 -5.51 -12.26 2.31
N TYR A 36 -5.81 -13.24 3.17
CA TYR A 36 -5.15 -13.40 4.45
C TYR A 36 -3.63 -13.62 4.29
N THR A 37 -3.25 -14.47 3.34
CA THR A 37 -1.84 -14.76 3.02
C THR A 37 -1.09 -13.48 2.60
N VAL A 38 -1.68 -12.68 1.70
CA VAL A 38 -1.12 -11.41 1.24
C VAL A 38 -1.04 -10.40 2.39
N LYS A 39 -2.13 -10.23 3.16
CA LYS A 39 -2.20 -9.27 4.28
C LYS A 39 -1.13 -9.52 5.35
N HIS A 40 -0.79 -10.79 5.59
CA HIS A 40 0.21 -11.19 6.58
C HIS A 40 1.58 -11.48 5.96
N SER A 41 1.80 -11.15 4.68
CA SER A 41 3.06 -11.40 3.96
C SER A 41 3.56 -12.85 4.07
N HIS A 42 2.63 -13.80 4.13
CA HIS A 42 2.94 -15.22 4.21
C HIS A 42 3.27 -15.79 2.82
N SER A 43 4.06 -16.85 2.79
CA SER A 43 4.32 -17.60 1.56
C SER A 43 3.05 -18.29 1.05
N HIS A 44 2.92 -18.44 -0.28
CA HIS A 44 1.88 -19.29 -0.91
C HIS A 44 2.26 -20.78 -0.95
N ILE A 45 3.50 -21.14 -0.64
CA ILE A 45 3.98 -22.54 -0.62
C ILE A 45 3.14 -23.48 0.28
N PRO A 46 2.72 -23.10 1.51
CA PRO A 46 2.00 -24.01 2.39
C PRO A 46 0.58 -24.32 1.91
N HIS A 47 0.01 -23.58 0.95
CA HIS A 47 -1.37 -23.79 0.50
C HIS A 47 -1.63 -25.24 0.04
N ALA A 48 -0.69 -25.88 -0.64
CA ALA A 48 -0.77 -27.30 -1.03
C ALA A 48 -1.01 -28.22 0.17
N CYS A 49 -0.27 -27.98 1.26
CA CYS A 49 -0.34 -28.77 2.48
C CYS A 49 -1.58 -28.41 3.30
N THR A 50 -1.88 -27.11 3.44
CA THR A 50 -3.04 -26.60 4.19
C THR A 50 -4.35 -27.15 3.64
N ILE A 51 -4.50 -27.26 2.31
CA ILE A 51 -5.69 -27.86 1.69
C ILE A 51 -5.87 -29.31 2.12
N ASN A 52 -4.79 -30.11 2.08
CA ASN A 52 -4.85 -31.50 2.50
C ASN A 52 -5.20 -31.64 3.99
N ILE A 53 -4.72 -30.72 4.82
CA ILE A 53 -5.08 -30.65 6.25
C ILE A 53 -6.56 -30.32 6.40
N PHE A 54 -7.08 -29.29 5.71
CA PHE A 54 -8.49 -28.91 5.79
C PHE A 54 -9.42 -30.04 5.38
N LYS A 55 -9.10 -30.79 4.31
CA LYS A 55 -9.88 -31.96 3.89
C LYS A 55 -9.93 -33.07 4.94
N LYS A 56 -8.87 -33.22 5.74
CA LYS A 56 -8.78 -34.22 6.82
C LYS A 56 -9.44 -33.74 8.12
N CYS A 57 -9.26 -32.47 8.47
CA CYS A 57 -9.81 -31.88 9.69
C CYS A 57 -11.32 -31.64 9.59
N PHE A 58 -11.84 -31.40 8.39
CA PHE A 58 -13.26 -31.09 8.15
C PHE A 58 -13.86 -32.05 7.10
N PRO A 59 -13.93 -33.36 7.40
CA PRO A 59 -14.38 -34.38 6.44
C PRO A 59 -15.90 -34.36 6.21
N ASP A 60 -16.66 -33.60 6.98
CA ASP A 60 -18.09 -33.39 6.85
C ASP A 60 -18.44 -32.15 6.00
N SER A 61 -17.50 -31.21 5.85
CA SER A 61 -17.69 -30.00 5.06
C SER A 61 -17.56 -30.26 3.55
N SER A 62 -18.65 -30.03 2.80
CA SER A 62 -18.63 -30.04 1.34
C SER A 62 -17.68 -29.00 0.76
N THR A 63 -17.59 -27.82 1.39
CA THR A 63 -16.70 -26.73 0.98
C THR A 63 -15.24 -27.12 1.16
N ALA A 64 -14.84 -27.60 2.36
CA ALA A 64 -13.44 -27.96 2.63
C ALA A 64 -12.91 -29.06 1.70
N LYS A 65 -13.76 -30.06 1.38
CA LYS A 65 -13.43 -31.13 0.41
C LYS A 65 -13.10 -30.60 -0.98
N ASN A 66 -13.77 -29.53 -1.38
CA ASN A 66 -13.72 -29.00 -2.74
C ASN A 66 -12.71 -27.86 -2.90
N ILE A 67 -12.02 -27.42 -1.84
CA ILE A 67 -10.94 -26.43 -1.97
C ILE A 67 -9.81 -27.02 -2.83
N THR A 68 -9.38 -26.23 -3.82
CA THR A 68 -8.35 -26.57 -4.80
C THR A 68 -7.29 -25.48 -4.96
N CYS A 69 -7.39 -24.37 -4.21
CA CYS A 69 -6.48 -23.23 -4.24
C CYS A 69 -5.05 -23.55 -3.74
N ASP A 70 -4.30 -24.29 -4.56
CA ASP A 70 -2.87 -24.51 -4.36
C ASP A 70 -2.07 -23.24 -4.77
N LYS A 71 -0.78 -23.21 -4.46
CA LYS A 71 0.16 -22.09 -4.64
C LYS A 71 0.04 -21.36 -5.99
N THR A 72 -0.18 -22.08 -7.09
CA THR A 72 -0.30 -21.47 -8.43
C THR A 72 -1.62 -20.71 -8.55
N LYS A 73 -2.74 -21.32 -8.14
CA LYS A 73 -4.05 -20.66 -8.15
C LYS A 73 -4.08 -19.48 -7.17
N ALA A 74 -3.48 -19.67 -5.98
CA ALA A 74 -3.33 -18.62 -4.98
C ALA A 74 -2.56 -17.40 -5.53
N ARG A 75 -1.46 -17.64 -6.26
CA ARG A 75 -0.71 -16.57 -6.94
C ARG A 75 -1.53 -15.87 -8.00
N GLU A 76 -2.24 -16.60 -8.86
CA GLU A 76 -3.07 -15.98 -9.92
C GLU A 76 -4.22 -15.16 -9.32
N ILE A 77 -4.87 -15.64 -8.25
CA ILE A 77 -5.87 -14.87 -7.50
C ILE A 77 -5.23 -13.62 -6.91
N ALA A 78 -4.07 -13.74 -6.26
CA ALA A 78 -3.37 -12.60 -5.67
C ALA A 78 -3.00 -11.55 -6.73
N CYS A 79 -2.42 -11.95 -7.85
CA CYS A 79 -1.89 -11.03 -8.87
C CYS A 79 -2.94 -10.48 -9.83
N ASN A 80 -3.97 -11.26 -10.19
CA ASN A 80 -4.90 -10.88 -11.25
C ASN A 80 -6.30 -10.53 -10.76
N VAL A 81 -6.67 -10.94 -9.55
CA VAL A 81 -8.00 -10.63 -8.98
C VAL A 81 -7.86 -9.61 -7.86
N LEU A 82 -7.07 -9.96 -6.83
CA LEU A 82 -6.90 -9.13 -5.64
C LEU A 82 -6.05 -7.92 -5.94
N ALA A 83 -4.88 -8.06 -6.56
CA ALA A 83 -4.00 -6.91 -6.79
C ALA A 83 -4.70 -5.81 -7.59
N PRO A 84 -5.34 -6.02 -8.76
CA PRO A 84 -6.02 -4.93 -9.47
C PRO A 84 -7.16 -4.28 -8.68
N SER A 85 -7.85 -5.08 -7.85
CA SER A 85 -8.98 -4.63 -7.03
C SER A 85 -8.55 -3.93 -5.73
N LEU A 86 -7.31 -4.18 -5.28
CA LEU A 86 -6.72 -3.63 -4.05
C LEU A 86 -5.69 -2.54 -4.34
N THR A 87 -5.12 -2.49 -5.55
CA THR A 87 -4.29 -1.40 -6.03
C THR A 87 -5.17 -0.19 -6.21
N ARG A 88 -5.34 0.55 -5.12
CA ARG A 88 -5.28 2.00 -5.25
C ARG A 88 -3.92 2.27 -5.92
N ASN A 89 -3.87 3.10 -6.96
CA ASN A 89 -2.60 3.57 -7.54
C ASN A 89 -1.91 4.46 -6.48
N ILE A 90 -1.39 3.84 -5.42
CA ILE A 90 -0.64 4.49 -4.37
C ILE A 90 0.78 4.56 -4.89
N LYS A 91 1.22 5.77 -5.21
CA LYS A 91 2.62 5.99 -5.53
C LYS A 91 3.37 6.17 -4.22
N MET A 92 4.52 5.51 -4.11
CA MET A 92 5.44 5.80 -3.02
C MET A 92 6.41 6.87 -3.48
N VAL A 93 6.50 7.95 -2.70
CA VAL A 93 7.45 9.03 -2.93
C VAL A 93 8.51 9.01 -1.82
N PRO A 94 9.77 8.67 -2.14
CA PRO A 94 10.85 8.72 -1.16
C PRO A 94 11.27 10.17 -0.93
N ILE A 95 11.34 10.59 0.34
CA ILE A 95 11.95 11.86 0.72
C ILE A 95 13.40 11.60 1.12
N VAL A 96 14.31 12.14 0.30
CA VAL A 96 15.76 11.93 0.46
C VAL A 96 16.41 13.27 0.78
N VAL A 97 17.30 13.27 1.77
CA VAL A 97 18.11 14.43 2.12
C VAL A 97 19.57 14.24 1.74
N GLN A 98 20.19 15.33 1.30
CA GLN A 98 21.62 15.44 1.11
C GLN A 98 22.14 16.51 2.10
N PHE A 99 23.18 16.18 2.87
CA PHE A 99 23.75 17.10 3.85
C PHE A 99 25.26 16.94 3.99
N PHE A 100 25.93 17.98 4.49
CA PHE A 100 27.37 17.96 4.75
C PHE A 100 27.66 17.48 6.17
N SER A 101 28.54 16.48 6.28
CA SER A 101 29.10 16.00 7.54
C SER A 101 30.61 16.30 7.59
N LYS A 102 31.25 16.05 8.74
CA LYS A 102 32.71 16.18 8.93
C LYS A 102 33.52 15.36 7.92
N THR A 103 32.91 14.31 7.36
CA THR A 103 33.53 13.41 6.37
C THR A 103 33.07 13.70 4.93
N GLY A 104 32.46 14.86 4.66
CA GLY A 104 31.93 15.23 3.35
C GLY A 104 30.42 15.03 3.19
N VAL A 105 29.94 15.02 1.94
CA VAL A 105 28.53 14.90 1.57
C VAL A 105 27.99 13.51 1.93
N LYS A 106 26.81 13.49 2.54
CA LYS A 106 26.05 12.27 2.88
C LYS A 106 24.64 12.37 2.30
N HIS A 107 24.04 11.20 2.10
CA HIS A 107 22.65 11.05 1.68
C HIS A 107 21.92 10.17 2.70
N GLY A 108 20.66 10.46 2.94
CA GLY A 108 19.80 9.64 3.79
C GLY A 108 18.37 9.67 3.27
N ILE A 109 17.67 8.54 3.38
CA ILE A 109 16.23 8.47 3.16
C ILE A 109 15.59 8.79 4.50
N LEU A 110 14.71 9.78 4.54
CA LEU A 110 13.95 10.11 5.74
C LEU A 110 12.70 9.24 5.85
N GLU A 111 11.94 9.11 4.76
CA GLU A 111 10.68 8.37 4.75
C GLU A 111 10.25 7.99 3.33
N PHE A 112 9.43 6.94 3.22
CA PHE A 112 8.64 6.62 2.03
C PHE A 112 7.18 6.97 2.27
N ILE A 113 6.69 8.00 1.57
CA ILE A 113 5.31 8.47 1.74
C ILE A 113 4.41 7.82 0.69
N GLU A 114 3.34 7.18 1.15
CA GLU A 114 2.24 6.74 0.28
C GLU A 114 1.39 7.93 -0.16
N GLN A 115 1.39 8.24 -1.45
CA GLN A 115 0.57 9.30 -2.03
C GLN A 115 -0.52 8.74 -2.94
N MET A 116 -1.76 9.17 -2.67
CA MET A 116 -2.93 8.91 -3.52
C MET A 116 -3.12 9.99 -4.59
N HIS A 117 -2.65 11.21 -4.32
CA HIS A 117 -2.78 12.38 -5.20
C HIS A 117 -1.41 13.01 -5.42
N GLU A 118 -1.15 13.44 -6.66
CA GLU A 118 0.15 13.97 -7.12
C GLU A 118 0.08 15.49 -7.32
N SER A 119 -0.70 16.19 -6.50
CA SER A 119 -0.75 17.63 -6.55
C SER A 119 0.51 18.24 -5.90
N ALA A 120 0.84 19.46 -6.27
CA ALA A 120 1.97 20.18 -5.68
C ALA A 120 1.73 20.44 -4.19
N ASP A 121 0.49 20.73 -3.79
CA ASP A 121 0.12 21.02 -2.41
C ASP A 121 0.24 19.77 -1.52
N ASP A 122 -0.22 18.61 -2.01
CA ASP A 122 -0.11 17.36 -1.26
C ASP A 122 1.35 16.96 -1.05
N LEU A 123 2.18 17.10 -2.08
CA LEU A 123 3.60 16.79 -1.99
C LEU A 123 4.35 17.79 -1.10
N PHE A 124 3.99 19.07 -1.18
CA PHE A 124 4.53 20.11 -0.31
C PHE A 124 4.22 19.83 1.18
N ALA A 125 2.96 19.57 1.52
CA ALA A 125 2.55 19.27 2.90
C ALA A 125 3.22 18.00 3.44
N ASN A 126 3.38 16.99 2.59
CA ASN A 126 4.07 15.76 2.94
C ASN A 126 5.57 15.98 3.23
N ILE A 127 6.24 16.83 2.45
CA ILE A 127 7.64 17.18 2.69
C ILE A 127 7.76 17.96 4.01
N GLU A 128 6.89 18.95 4.26
CA GLU A 128 6.89 19.69 5.54
C GLU A 128 6.70 18.76 6.73
N TYR A 129 5.73 17.85 6.65
CA TYR A 129 5.48 16.85 7.69
C TYR A 129 6.73 16.00 7.99
N VAL A 130 7.42 15.50 6.96
CA VAL A 130 8.62 14.67 7.15
C VAL A 130 9.78 15.47 7.71
N LEU A 131 9.96 16.72 7.30
CA LEU A 131 10.99 17.59 7.85
C LEU A 131 10.72 17.86 9.35
N GLU A 132 9.49 18.20 9.71
CA GLU A 132 9.08 18.42 11.11
C GLU A 132 9.25 17.16 11.97
N ALA A 133 8.82 16.00 11.47
CA ALA A 133 8.95 14.73 12.17
C ALA A 133 10.40 14.31 12.43
N ASN A 134 11.34 14.81 11.61
CA ASN A 134 12.79 14.58 11.77
C ASN A 134 13.50 15.77 12.45
N GLU A 135 12.76 16.71 13.04
CA GLU A 135 13.28 17.91 13.72
C GLU A 135 14.14 18.81 12.79
N LEU A 136 13.91 18.74 11.48
CA LEU A 136 14.59 19.55 10.48
C LEU A 136 13.83 20.84 10.25
N LYS A 137 14.53 21.96 10.42
CA LYS A 137 13.93 23.29 10.25
C LYS A 137 13.97 23.67 8.78
N LEU A 138 12.89 24.31 8.34
CA LEU A 138 12.77 24.78 6.96
C LEU A 138 13.93 25.72 6.54
N ASN A 139 14.46 26.53 7.47
CA ASN A 139 15.60 27.41 7.20
C ASN A 139 16.94 26.69 6.95
N GLN A 140 17.01 25.39 7.18
CA GLN A 140 18.18 24.55 6.85
C GLN A 140 18.11 24.00 5.43
N LEU A 141 16.95 24.12 4.76
CA LEU A 141 16.76 23.70 3.39
C LEU A 141 17.40 24.72 2.44
N VAL A 142 18.39 24.26 1.66
CA VAL A 142 19.13 25.10 0.71
C VAL A 142 18.67 24.86 -0.73
N SER A 143 18.26 23.64 -1.06
CA SER A 143 17.87 23.26 -2.42
C SER A 143 16.86 22.11 -2.41
N LEU A 144 16.03 22.05 -3.47
CA LEU A 144 15.11 20.93 -3.71
C LEU A 144 15.46 20.24 -5.03
N GLY A 145 15.98 19.01 -4.94
CA GLY A 145 16.23 18.17 -6.11
C GLY A 145 14.98 17.35 -6.47
N SER A 146 14.48 17.50 -7.71
CA SER A 146 13.33 16.76 -8.21
C SER A 146 13.43 16.55 -9.73
N ASP A 147 12.50 15.76 -10.28
CA ASP A 147 12.36 15.62 -11.74
C ASP A 147 11.77 16.90 -12.37
N ASN A 148 11.82 16.98 -13.71
CA ASN A 148 11.38 18.18 -14.43
C ASN A 148 9.86 18.27 -14.63
N ASN A 149 9.07 17.55 -13.83
CA ASN A 149 7.60 17.58 -13.94
C ASN A 149 7.06 18.94 -13.45
N ASN A 150 5.99 19.44 -14.09
CA ASN A 150 5.41 20.73 -13.77
C ASN A 150 4.95 20.84 -12.31
N VAL A 151 4.46 19.73 -11.71
CA VAL A 151 4.11 19.65 -10.29
C VAL A 151 5.30 19.97 -9.38
N ASN A 152 6.51 19.60 -9.78
CA ASN A 152 7.71 19.74 -8.97
C ASN A 152 8.43 21.07 -9.22
N VAL A 153 8.55 21.50 -10.48
CA VAL A 153 9.42 22.62 -10.88
C VAL A 153 8.72 23.73 -11.68
N GLY A 154 7.39 23.67 -11.84
CA GLY A 154 6.61 24.68 -12.55
C GLY A 154 6.69 26.09 -11.95
N ASN A 155 6.55 27.12 -12.77
CA ASN A 155 6.80 28.52 -12.36
C ASN A 155 5.67 29.16 -11.55
N HIS A 156 4.43 28.67 -11.67
CA HIS A 156 3.25 29.32 -11.06
C HIS A 156 2.75 28.59 -9.81
N HIS A 157 2.59 27.26 -9.91
CA HIS A 157 2.10 26.42 -8.82
C HIS A 157 2.79 25.05 -8.91
N SER A 158 3.85 24.90 -8.12
CA SER A 158 4.67 23.70 -8.02
C SER A 158 5.25 23.59 -6.61
N VAL A 159 5.77 22.42 -6.25
CA VAL A 159 6.46 22.22 -4.97
C VAL A 159 7.57 23.26 -4.78
N PHE A 160 8.40 23.48 -5.81
CA PHE A 160 9.44 24.49 -5.76
C PHE A 160 8.88 25.90 -5.54
N ALA A 161 7.86 26.30 -6.31
CA ALA A 161 7.27 27.64 -6.20
C ALA A 161 6.56 27.86 -4.85
N LEU A 162 6.07 26.80 -4.20
CA LEU A 162 5.51 26.86 -2.85
C LEU A 162 6.61 27.06 -1.80
N PHE A 163 7.70 26.29 -1.87
CA PHE A 163 8.82 26.47 -0.96
C PHE A 163 9.57 27.80 -1.18
N GLU A 164 9.71 28.28 -2.42
CA GLU A 164 10.35 29.56 -2.73
C GLU A 164 9.63 30.76 -2.09
N LYS A 165 8.29 30.70 -1.97
CA LYS A 165 7.50 31.73 -1.26
C LYS A 165 7.85 31.79 0.23
N LEU A 166 8.21 30.67 0.84
CA LEU A 166 8.61 30.57 2.24
C LEU A 166 10.10 30.80 2.45
N LEU A 167 10.91 30.45 1.45
CA LEU A 167 12.37 30.52 1.42
C LEU A 167 12.83 31.20 0.12
N PRO A 168 12.87 32.54 0.06
CA PRO A 168 13.27 33.26 -1.16
C PRO A 168 14.71 33.01 -1.64
N GLY A 169 15.54 32.35 -0.82
CA GLY A 169 16.92 31.95 -1.14
C GLY A 169 17.08 30.51 -1.60
N LEU A 170 15.97 29.80 -1.86
CA LEU A 170 15.99 28.39 -2.25
C LEU A 170 16.59 28.21 -3.66
N ILE A 171 17.52 27.28 -3.78
CA ILE A 171 18.19 26.96 -5.04
C ILE A 171 17.44 25.83 -5.75
N LYS A 172 17.20 26.00 -7.05
CA LYS A 172 16.60 25.00 -7.94
C LYS A 172 17.61 23.96 -8.42
#